data_AF-A0A934B2K6-F1
#
_entry.id   AF-A0A934B2K6-F1
#
_cell.length_a   1.000
_cell.length_b   1.000
_cell.length_c   1.000
_cell.angle_alpha   90.00
_cell.angle_beta   90.00
_cell.angle_gamma   90.00
#
_symmetry.space_group_name_H-M   'P 1'
#
loop_
_entity.id
_entity.type
_entity.pdbx_description
1 polymer ?
#
loop_
_entity_poly.entity_id
_entity_poly.type
_entity_poly.pdbx_seq_one_letter_code
_entity_poly.pdbx_strand_id
1 'polypeptide(L)'
;MRKIIALAIIGCFLALGTSVFAVTKVNLPKELSKESKECVSCHKESTVNIYQQWGYSKHFRANIGCYECHEAQKGESDAFEHEGKLISIIVSPKDCAKCHEKEVDEFVNSHHAKAGRIMGSLDNTLAEVVEGNKGMKTEGFPDGVSAAAVNGCWQCHGSIVKVLKDGTLDPATWPNTGMGRVNPDGTEGSCTACHQRHEFSVAQARQPENCGRCHMGPDHPQIEIYQESKHGINYYANKEKMNLKSAKWIPGEDYFDAPTCATCHMSATSDMPVSHNIGLRIKWNNRPPQLKLAHESDVKWGLASGAVTGDMRKANMIKVCVSCHNENFVDAFYTQYEAQLTLYSEKWAKPGEKLFKKATEVLKAVKGKEYAEFAQKIDYTWFELWHHEGRRVRHAASMQAPDYTQWHGNYDLARNWYGSYVPELKEVIEMGKHSESGDAKKLAGELEKMLAEVMSDENHKWSSGHEDPAAKAERDKRRKEFLDRYK
;
A
#
# COMPACT_ATOMS: atom_id res chain seq x y z
N MET A 1 46.76 -44.87 -32.58
CA MET A 1 45.47 -45.44 -33.04
C MET A 1 44.40 -45.10 -32.01
N ARG A 2 43.27 -44.53 -32.49
CA ARG A 2 41.99 -44.20 -31.80
C ARG A 2 42.02 -42.95 -30.89
N LYS A 3 41.53 -41.77 -31.33
CA LYS A 3 40.14 -41.26 -31.59
C LYS A 3 39.91 -40.13 -30.54
N ILE A 4 40.05 -38.83 -30.81
CA ILE A 4 39.13 -37.83 -31.42
C ILE A 4 37.65 -37.97 -31.01
N ILE A 5 37.12 -36.92 -30.35
CA ILE A 5 35.77 -36.26 -30.35
C ILE A 5 35.72 -35.39 -29.05
N ALA A 6 35.91 -34.05 -29.08
CA ALA A 6 34.91 -32.95 -29.21
C ALA A 6 33.79 -33.01 -28.12
N LEU A 7 33.37 -31.98 -27.37
CA LEU A 7 33.12 -30.53 -27.56
C LEU A 7 33.16 -29.82 -26.17
N ALA A 8 33.72 -28.61 -26.02
CA ALA A 8 33.03 -27.29 -25.96
C ALA A 8 32.00 -27.17 -24.80
N ILE A 9 32.11 -26.27 -23.82
CA ILE A 9 31.90 -24.80 -23.84
C ILE A 9 32.17 -24.33 -22.40
N ILE A 10 32.86 -23.20 -22.20
CA ILE A 10 32.54 -22.13 -21.21
C ILE A 10 33.51 -21.00 -21.57
N GLY A 11 33.01 -20.07 -22.38
CA GLY A 11 33.63 -18.79 -22.67
C GLY A 11 32.54 -17.72 -22.57
N CYS A 12 32.87 -16.64 -21.88
CA CYS A 12 32.13 -15.38 -21.78
C CYS A 12 30.79 -15.38 -21.02
N PHE A 13 30.86 -14.99 -19.73
CA PHE A 13 29.86 -14.11 -19.11
C PHE A 13 30.57 -13.02 -18.30
N LEU A 14 31.11 -12.04 -19.02
CA LEU A 14 31.47 -10.72 -18.51
C LEU A 14 30.67 -9.72 -19.33
N ALA A 15 29.36 -9.65 -19.07
CA ALA A 15 28.54 -8.52 -19.48
C ALA A 15 28.53 -7.53 -18.31
N LEU A 16 29.58 -6.71 -18.26
CA LEU A 16 29.54 -5.42 -17.55
C LEU A 16 28.50 -4.57 -18.28
N GLY A 17 27.27 -4.59 -17.76
CA GLY A 17 26.22 -3.67 -18.17
C GLY A 17 26.59 -2.26 -17.73
N THR A 18 27.33 -1.53 -18.55
CA THR A 18 27.36 -0.08 -18.47
C THR A 18 25.96 0.42 -18.79
N SER A 19 25.20 0.78 -17.77
CA SER A 19 23.90 1.45 -17.90
C SER A 19 24.14 2.85 -18.47
N VAL A 20 24.32 2.93 -19.78
CA VAL A 20 24.19 4.18 -20.52
C VAL A 20 22.74 4.62 -20.35
N PHE A 21 22.53 5.78 -19.75
CA PHE A 21 21.22 6.42 -19.71
C PHE A 21 20.68 6.56 -21.15
N ALA A 22 19.85 5.62 -21.58
CA ALA A 22 19.00 5.82 -22.73
C ALA A 22 17.89 6.78 -22.30
N VAL A 23 18.22 8.07 -22.28
CA VAL A 23 17.21 9.13 -22.34
C VAL A 23 16.52 8.90 -23.69
N THR A 24 15.30 8.36 -23.66
CA THR A 24 14.42 8.41 -24.83
C THR A 24 14.42 9.87 -25.28
N LYS A 25 14.87 10.12 -26.52
CA LYS A 25 14.85 11.48 -27.09
C LYS A 25 13.40 11.89 -27.26
N VAL A 26 12.82 12.50 -26.23
CA VAL A 26 11.52 13.17 -26.35
C VAL A 26 11.76 14.40 -27.21
N ASN A 27 11.20 14.41 -28.42
CA ASN A 27 11.23 15.58 -29.29
C ASN A 27 10.26 16.62 -28.73
N LEU A 28 10.76 17.52 -27.89
CA LEU A 28 9.97 18.61 -27.33
C LEU A 28 9.53 19.58 -28.44
N PRO A 29 8.25 20.01 -28.44
CA PRO A 29 7.79 21.04 -29.36
C PRO A 29 8.58 22.35 -29.18
N LYS A 30 8.87 23.04 -30.29
CA LYS A 30 9.57 24.33 -30.26
C LYS A 30 8.67 25.48 -29.81
N GLU A 31 7.37 25.34 -30.03
CA GLU A 31 6.33 26.30 -29.64
C GLU A 31 5.03 25.56 -29.33
N LEU A 32 4.09 26.23 -28.66
CA LEU A 32 2.74 25.71 -28.46
C LEU A 32 2.02 25.53 -29.80
N SER A 33 1.25 24.45 -29.92
CA SER A 33 0.36 24.22 -31.06
C SER A 33 -0.68 25.34 -31.21
N LYS A 34 -1.26 25.42 -32.41
CA LYS A 34 -2.33 26.37 -32.69
C LYS A 34 -3.53 26.10 -31.77
N GLU A 35 -3.85 24.83 -31.59
CA GLU A 35 -4.96 24.33 -30.79
C GLU A 35 -4.78 24.72 -29.32
N SER A 36 -3.59 24.48 -28.75
CA SER A 36 -3.29 24.89 -27.37
C SER A 36 -3.27 26.41 -27.19
N LYS A 37 -2.83 27.19 -28.18
CA LYS A 37 -2.93 28.67 -28.15
C LYS A 37 -4.39 29.13 -28.08
N GLU A 38 -5.29 28.47 -28.82
CA GLU A 38 -6.73 28.74 -28.76
C GLU A 38 -7.32 28.36 -27.40
N CYS A 39 -7.00 27.18 -26.85
CA CYS A 39 -7.41 26.77 -25.50
C CYS A 39 -6.99 27.81 -24.45
N VAL A 40 -5.71 28.21 -24.47
CA VAL A 40 -5.15 29.22 -23.54
C VAL A 40 -5.85 30.56 -23.68
N SER A 41 -6.20 30.99 -24.89
CA SER A 41 -6.84 32.28 -25.12
C SER A 41 -8.17 32.45 -24.38
N CYS A 42 -8.92 31.35 -24.18
CA CYS A 42 -10.17 31.32 -23.43
C CYS A 42 -9.96 30.92 -21.95
N HIS A 43 -9.21 29.84 -21.69
CA HIS A 43 -9.06 29.27 -20.35
C HIS A 43 -8.24 30.13 -19.39
N LYS A 44 -7.43 31.07 -19.89
CA LYS A 44 -6.78 32.08 -19.04
C LYS A 44 -7.77 32.98 -18.30
N GLU A 45 -8.99 33.13 -18.81
CA GLU A 45 -10.07 33.92 -18.20
C GLU A 45 -11.10 33.02 -17.50
N SER A 46 -11.52 31.91 -18.14
CA SER A 46 -12.61 31.07 -17.63
C SER A 46 -12.19 30.09 -16.52
N THR A 47 -10.93 29.63 -16.54
CA THR A 47 -10.38 28.69 -15.56
C THR A 47 -8.97 29.14 -15.15
N VAL A 48 -8.88 30.39 -14.67
CA VAL A 48 -7.62 31.07 -14.33
C VAL A 48 -6.69 30.18 -13.49
N ASN A 49 -7.23 29.44 -12.53
CA ASN A 49 -6.46 28.55 -11.67
C ASN A 49 -5.76 27.41 -12.43
N ILE A 50 -6.44 26.77 -13.38
CA ILE A 50 -5.86 25.71 -14.22
C ILE A 50 -4.76 26.30 -15.10
N TYR A 51 -5.04 27.45 -15.73
CA TYR A 51 -4.07 28.16 -16.56
C TYR A 51 -2.81 28.53 -15.77
N GLN A 52 -2.95 29.09 -14.56
CA GLN A 52 -1.81 29.47 -13.73
C GLN A 52 -1.00 28.25 -13.26
N GLN A 53 -1.66 27.17 -12.81
CA GLN A 53 -0.97 25.93 -12.42
C GLN A 53 -0.17 25.33 -13.58
N TRP A 54 -0.77 25.26 -14.77
CA TRP A 54 -0.04 24.85 -15.97
C TRP A 54 1.12 25.79 -16.27
N GLY A 55 0.93 27.11 -16.17
CA GLY A 55 1.99 28.10 -16.38
C GLY A 55 3.20 27.94 -15.44
N TYR A 56 3.01 27.39 -14.24
CA TYR A 56 4.11 27.08 -13.30
C TYR A 56 4.85 25.77 -13.64
N SER A 57 4.19 24.88 -14.38
CA SER A 57 4.65 23.52 -14.67
C SER A 57 5.92 23.46 -15.54
N LYS A 58 6.60 22.31 -15.51
CA LYS A 58 7.65 21.99 -16.50
C LYS A 58 7.06 21.72 -17.88
N HIS A 59 5.80 21.28 -17.97
CA HIS A 59 5.10 21.05 -19.25
C HIS A 59 4.91 22.35 -20.04
N PHE A 60 4.51 23.44 -19.39
CA PHE A 60 4.44 24.76 -20.03
C PHE A 60 5.79 25.19 -20.60
N ARG A 61 6.87 25.07 -19.81
CA ARG A 61 8.24 25.39 -20.27
C ARG A 61 8.72 24.52 -21.42
N ALA A 62 8.13 23.33 -21.57
CA ALA A 62 8.42 22.38 -22.62
C ALA A 62 7.45 22.49 -23.82
N ASN A 63 6.60 23.52 -23.87
CA ASN A 63 5.56 23.71 -24.88
C ASN A 63 4.54 22.54 -24.98
N ILE A 64 4.34 21.79 -23.90
CA ILE A 64 3.24 20.82 -23.80
C ILE A 64 2.02 21.57 -23.25
N GLY A 65 1.07 21.87 -24.14
CA GLY A 65 -0.13 22.64 -23.84
C GLY A 65 -1.34 21.77 -23.50
N CYS A 66 -2.51 22.40 -23.49
CA CYS A 66 -3.77 21.75 -23.15
C CYS A 66 -4.12 20.64 -24.15
N TYR A 67 -4.01 20.95 -25.45
CA TYR A 67 -4.44 20.06 -26.51
C TYR A 67 -3.53 18.83 -26.64
N GLU A 68 -2.22 18.97 -26.41
CA GLU A 68 -1.29 17.83 -26.47
C GLU A 68 -1.63 16.71 -25.47
N CYS A 69 -2.31 17.04 -24.37
CA CYS A 69 -2.76 16.05 -23.38
C CYS A 69 -4.23 15.68 -23.54
N HIS A 70 -5.09 16.65 -23.87
CA HIS A 70 -6.53 16.46 -23.91
C HIS A 70 -7.08 16.10 -25.28
N GLU A 71 -6.26 16.10 -26.35
CA GLU A 71 -6.68 15.60 -27.65
C GLU A 71 -7.24 14.17 -27.53
N ALA A 72 -8.39 13.94 -28.15
CA ALA A 72 -9.02 12.63 -28.18
C ALA A 72 -9.19 12.16 -29.62
N GLN A 73 -9.22 10.84 -29.80
CA GLN A 73 -9.48 10.23 -31.10
C GLN A 73 -10.96 9.87 -31.26
N LYS A 74 -11.44 9.89 -32.50
CA LYS A 74 -12.79 9.40 -32.81
C LYS A 74 -12.91 7.93 -32.39
N GLY A 75 -13.94 7.63 -31.59
CA GLY A 75 -14.21 6.30 -31.06
C GLY A 75 -13.72 6.08 -29.63
N GLU A 76 -12.97 7.01 -29.04
CA GLU A 76 -12.78 7.05 -27.59
C GLU A 76 -14.12 7.34 -26.91
N SER A 77 -14.40 6.62 -25.82
CA SER A 77 -15.72 6.58 -25.21
C SER A 77 -16.09 7.87 -24.49
N ASP A 78 -15.08 8.58 -23.96
CA ASP A 78 -15.17 9.85 -23.23
C ASP A 78 -14.80 11.07 -24.08
N ALA A 79 -14.66 10.90 -25.40
CA ALA A 79 -14.37 11.99 -26.32
C ALA A 79 -15.63 12.82 -26.63
N PHE A 80 -15.51 14.14 -26.58
CA PHE A 80 -16.58 15.07 -26.95
C PHE A 80 -16.03 16.31 -27.66
N GLU A 81 -16.89 16.95 -28.46
CA GLU A 81 -16.56 18.19 -29.17
C GLU A 81 -16.61 19.38 -28.20
N HIS A 82 -15.55 20.19 -28.20
CA HIS A 82 -15.44 21.42 -27.43
C HIS A 82 -14.73 22.50 -28.24
N GLU A 83 -15.45 23.58 -28.58
CA GLU A 83 -14.92 24.70 -29.36
C GLU A 83 -14.23 24.25 -30.67
N GLY A 84 -14.88 23.31 -31.38
CA GLY A 84 -14.41 22.77 -32.66
C GLY A 84 -13.25 21.78 -32.57
N LYS A 85 -12.96 21.26 -31.38
CA LYS A 85 -11.92 20.25 -31.13
C LYS A 85 -12.51 19.04 -30.42
N LEU A 86 -12.11 17.85 -30.84
CA LEU A 86 -12.42 16.62 -30.13
C LEU A 86 -11.43 16.42 -28.98
N ILE A 87 -11.94 16.39 -27.75
CA ILE A 87 -11.13 16.27 -26.53
C ILE A 87 -11.69 15.23 -25.56
N SER A 88 -10.85 14.77 -24.63
CA SER A 88 -11.27 14.06 -23.42
C SER A 88 -10.84 14.84 -22.17
N ILE A 89 -11.67 14.81 -21.12
CA ILE A 89 -11.32 15.36 -19.81
C ILE A 89 -10.26 14.50 -19.10
N ILE A 90 -10.28 13.18 -19.32
CA ILE A 90 -9.43 12.24 -18.59
C ILE A 90 -8.19 11.93 -19.40
N VAL A 91 -7.07 12.54 -19.00
CA VAL A 91 -5.74 12.14 -19.45
C VAL A 91 -5.34 10.86 -18.73
N SER A 92 -5.18 9.77 -19.47
CA SER A 92 -4.86 8.44 -18.95
C SER A 92 -3.35 8.15 -18.96
N PRO A 93 -2.88 7.05 -18.34
CA PRO A 93 -1.51 6.56 -18.51
C PRO A 93 -1.08 6.39 -19.98
N LYS A 94 -2.00 6.03 -20.89
CA LYS A 94 -1.70 5.89 -22.34
C LYS A 94 -1.33 7.24 -22.96
N ASP A 95 -1.98 8.32 -22.54
CA ASP A 95 -1.63 9.67 -23.01
C ASP A 95 -0.27 10.11 -22.47
N CYS A 96 0.00 9.82 -21.19
CA CYS A 96 1.32 10.06 -20.59
C CYS A 96 2.43 9.28 -21.31
N ALA A 97 2.16 8.04 -21.75
CA ALA A 97 3.12 7.16 -22.39
C ALA A 97 3.65 7.70 -23.74
N LYS A 98 2.93 8.64 -24.38
CA LYS A 98 3.42 9.33 -25.59
C LYS A 98 4.79 10.00 -25.37
N CYS A 99 5.08 10.42 -24.13
CA CYS A 99 6.36 11.03 -23.74
C CYS A 99 7.08 10.30 -22.59
N HIS A 100 6.34 9.65 -21.69
CA HIS A 100 6.82 9.02 -20.46
C HIS A 100 6.65 7.49 -20.49
N GLU A 101 7.01 6.86 -21.61
CA GLU A 101 6.83 5.42 -21.84
C GLU A 101 7.43 4.57 -20.72
N LYS A 102 8.65 4.90 -20.29
CA LYS A 102 9.34 4.18 -19.22
C LYS A 102 8.58 4.26 -17.90
N GLU A 103 8.24 5.48 -17.45
CA GLU A 103 7.56 5.68 -16.17
C GLU A 103 6.17 5.02 -16.18
N VAL A 104 5.47 5.07 -17.30
CA VAL A 104 4.18 4.40 -17.47
C VAL A 104 4.34 2.88 -17.42
N ASP A 105 5.30 2.31 -18.16
CA ASP A 105 5.55 0.86 -18.14
C ASP A 105 5.87 0.35 -16.72
N GLU A 106 6.75 1.05 -15.99
CA GLU A 106 7.04 0.73 -14.60
C GLU A 106 5.79 0.79 -13.72
N PHE A 107 4.98 1.84 -13.88
CA PHE A 107 3.78 2.05 -13.07
C PHE A 107 2.68 1.04 -13.35
N VAL A 108 2.32 0.79 -14.62
CA VAL A 108 1.22 -0.11 -14.99
C VAL A 108 1.52 -1.57 -14.64
N ASN A 109 2.80 -1.92 -14.53
CA ASN A 109 3.30 -3.21 -14.06
C ASN A 109 3.48 -3.28 -12.53
N SER A 110 2.91 -2.33 -11.78
CA SER A 110 2.94 -2.31 -10.32
C SER A 110 1.59 -2.68 -9.70
N HIS A 111 1.62 -3.10 -8.43
CA HIS A 111 0.41 -3.28 -7.62
C HIS A 111 -0.43 -2.00 -7.49
N HIS A 112 0.20 -0.83 -7.51
CA HIS A 112 -0.51 0.46 -7.41
C HIS A 112 -1.47 0.67 -8.58
N ALA A 113 -1.03 0.42 -9.82
CA ALA A 113 -1.91 0.50 -10.97
C ALA A 113 -3.08 -0.50 -10.88
N LYS A 114 -2.90 -1.63 -10.19
CA LYS A 114 -3.93 -2.65 -10.02
C LYS A 114 -4.82 -2.44 -8.78
N ALA A 115 -4.63 -1.36 -8.02
CA ALA A 115 -5.30 -1.14 -6.73
C ALA A 115 -6.82 -1.08 -6.84
N GLY A 116 -7.37 -0.61 -7.96
CA GLY A 116 -8.82 -0.55 -8.21
C GLY A 116 -9.48 -1.93 -8.28
N ARG A 117 -8.72 -3.01 -8.51
CA ARG A 117 -9.25 -4.38 -8.49
C ARG A 117 -9.80 -4.80 -7.11
N ILE A 118 -9.59 -4.00 -6.06
CA ILE A 118 -10.22 -4.18 -4.75
C ILE A 118 -11.76 -4.21 -4.82
N MET A 119 -12.37 -3.59 -5.84
CA MET A 119 -13.82 -3.59 -6.07
C MET A 119 -14.43 -5.00 -6.19
N GLY A 120 -13.63 -6.04 -6.42
CA GLY A 120 -14.07 -7.43 -6.43
C GLY A 120 -13.59 -8.28 -5.24
N SER A 121 -13.05 -7.67 -4.18
CA SER A 121 -12.44 -8.38 -3.05
C SER A 121 -13.27 -8.31 -1.78
N LEU A 122 -13.10 -9.26 -0.85
CA LEU A 122 -13.75 -9.23 0.47
C LEU A 122 -13.45 -7.96 1.28
N ASP A 123 -12.34 -7.27 0.99
CA ASP A 123 -12.00 -6.00 1.65
C ASP A 123 -13.06 -4.91 1.37
N ASN A 124 -13.87 -5.05 0.31
CA ASN A 124 -14.99 -4.15 0.02
C ASN A 124 -16.27 -4.46 0.80
N THR A 125 -16.37 -5.62 1.47
CA THR A 125 -17.64 -6.08 2.06
C THR A 125 -18.09 -5.14 3.18
N LEU A 126 -17.15 -4.58 3.93
CA LEU A 126 -17.45 -3.54 4.92
C LEU A 126 -18.14 -2.34 4.26
N ALA A 127 -17.49 -1.71 3.28
CA ALA A 127 -18.02 -0.53 2.63
C ALA A 127 -19.26 -0.79 1.77
N GLU A 128 -19.40 -1.98 1.16
CA GLU A 128 -20.51 -2.30 0.25
C GLU A 128 -21.76 -2.82 0.99
N VAL A 129 -21.59 -3.50 2.12
CA VAL A 129 -22.66 -4.26 2.78
C VAL A 129 -22.86 -3.86 4.25
N VAL A 130 -21.79 -3.76 5.04
CA VAL A 130 -21.90 -3.54 6.50
C VAL A 130 -22.16 -2.07 6.81
N GLU A 131 -21.35 -1.18 6.24
CA GLU A 131 -21.43 0.28 6.38
C GLU A 131 -22.35 0.90 5.32
N GLY A 132 -22.36 0.28 4.13
CA GLY A 132 -23.04 0.78 2.94
C GLY A 132 -24.37 0.12 2.64
N ASN A 133 -25.04 0.65 1.63
CA ASN A 133 -26.22 0.07 1.01
C ASN A 133 -26.34 0.59 -0.44
N LYS A 134 -27.30 0.10 -1.22
CA LYS A 134 -27.54 0.56 -2.61
C LYS A 134 -28.36 1.86 -2.69
N GLY A 135 -28.16 2.79 -1.76
CA GLY A 135 -28.92 4.03 -1.67
C GLY A 135 -28.54 5.09 -2.69
N MET A 136 -27.26 5.14 -3.11
CA MET A 136 -26.80 6.12 -4.11
C MET A 136 -27.20 5.64 -5.50
N LYS A 137 -28.10 6.36 -6.17
CA LYS A 137 -28.52 6.06 -7.54
C LYS A 137 -28.02 7.13 -8.49
N THR A 138 -27.49 6.68 -9.61
CA THR A 138 -27.03 7.52 -10.73
C THR A 138 -27.46 6.85 -12.04
N GLU A 139 -27.30 7.52 -13.18
CA GLU A 139 -27.64 6.92 -14.48
C GLU A 139 -26.85 5.62 -14.74
N GLY A 140 -25.57 5.57 -14.36
CA GLY A 140 -24.72 4.40 -14.48
C GLY A 140 -24.94 3.35 -13.38
N PHE A 141 -25.71 3.66 -12.33
CA PHE A 141 -26.06 2.76 -11.23
C PHE A 141 -27.56 2.89 -10.87
N PRO A 142 -28.49 2.48 -11.76
CA PRO A 142 -29.93 2.63 -11.54
C PRO A 142 -30.44 1.77 -10.38
N ASP A 143 -29.83 0.60 -10.16
CA ASP A 143 -30.10 -0.30 -9.03
C ASP A 143 -29.40 0.11 -7.74
N GLY A 144 -28.61 1.19 -7.79
CA GLY A 144 -27.89 1.78 -6.68
C GLY A 144 -26.51 1.18 -6.41
N VAL A 145 -25.70 1.97 -5.72
CA VAL A 145 -24.31 1.68 -5.32
C VAL A 145 -24.06 2.17 -3.89
N SER A 146 -23.05 1.63 -3.22
CA SER A 146 -22.66 2.10 -1.89
C SER A 146 -22.01 3.48 -1.91
N ALA A 147 -22.66 4.44 -1.25
CA ALA A 147 -22.08 5.75 -1.00
C ALA A 147 -20.79 5.67 -0.15
N ALA A 148 -20.68 4.68 0.75
CA ALA A 148 -19.49 4.45 1.56
C ALA A 148 -18.31 3.97 0.69
N ALA A 149 -18.56 3.06 -0.26
CA ALA A 149 -17.54 2.61 -1.21
C ALA A 149 -17.07 3.73 -2.13
N VAL A 150 -18.02 4.51 -2.68
CA VAL A 150 -17.76 5.65 -3.58
C VAL A 150 -16.90 6.74 -2.93
N ASN A 151 -17.21 7.10 -1.68
CA ASN A 151 -16.54 8.20 -0.97
C ASN A 151 -15.31 7.77 -0.16
N GLY A 152 -15.22 6.49 0.22
CA GLY A 152 -14.11 5.95 1.00
C GLY A 152 -13.12 5.18 0.12
N CYS A 153 -13.39 3.88 -0.07
CA CYS A 153 -12.47 2.94 -0.72
C CYS A 153 -12.04 3.40 -2.11
N TRP A 154 -12.99 3.82 -2.95
CA TRP A 154 -12.71 4.15 -4.35
C TRP A 154 -11.87 5.42 -4.49
N GLN A 155 -11.92 6.36 -3.53
CA GLN A 155 -11.14 7.59 -3.58
C GLN A 155 -9.63 7.36 -3.41
N CYS A 156 -9.24 6.27 -2.73
CA CYS A 156 -7.85 5.87 -2.59
C CYS A 156 -7.44 4.80 -3.63
N HIS A 157 -8.26 3.75 -3.79
CA HIS A 157 -7.93 2.61 -4.65
C HIS A 157 -8.19 2.86 -6.13
N GLY A 158 -9.24 3.62 -6.45
CA GLY A 158 -9.73 3.84 -7.80
C GLY A 158 -11.07 3.17 -8.05
N SER A 159 -11.84 3.76 -8.96
CA SER A 159 -13.11 3.24 -9.51
C SER A 159 -12.93 2.80 -10.98
N ILE A 160 -13.91 2.08 -11.52
CA ILE A 160 -14.08 1.97 -12.97
C ILE A 160 -14.84 3.19 -13.43
N VAL A 161 -14.20 4.09 -14.18
CA VAL A 161 -14.86 5.29 -14.69
C VAL A 161 -15.93 4.89 -15.69
N LYS A 162 -17.17 5.30 -15.44
CA LYS A 162 -18.29 5.10 -16.36
C LYS A 162 -18.57 6.37 -17.14
N VAL A 163 -18.62 6.23 -18.46
CA VAL A 163 -19.16 7.26 -19.36
C VAL A 163 -20.64 6.99 -19.60
N LEU A 164 -21.46 8.01 -19.41
CA LEU A 164 -22.91 7.99 -19.60
C LEU A 164 -23.27 8.12 -21.08
N LYS A 165 -24.55 7.91 -21.41
CA LYS A 165 -25.01 7.93 -22.81
C LYS A 165 -24.83 9.29 -23.48
N ASP A 166 -24.86 10.35 -22.70
CA ASP A 166 -24.66 11.73 -23.16
C ASP A 166 -23.18 12.13 -23.24
N GLY A 167 -22.25 11.21 -22.96
CA GLY A 167 -20.80 11.45 -22.94
C GLY A 167 -20.27 12.02 -21.63
N THR A 168 -21.14 12.34 -20.66
CA THR A 168 -20.70 12.81 -19.33
C THR A 168 -20.19 11.66 -18.47
N LEU A 169 -19.48 11.97 -17.39
CA LEU A 169 -18.92 10.97 -16.48
C LEU A 169 -19.86 10.74 -15.30
N ASP A 170 -20.10 9.47 -14.96
CA ASP A 170 -21.03 9.13 -13.88
C ASP A 170 -20.50 9.60 -12.50
N PRO A 171 -21.32 10.32 -11.72
CA PRO A 171 -20.88 10.92 -10.44
C PRO A 171 -20.53 9.91 -9.35
N ALA A 172 -20.92 8.64 -9.47
CA ALA A 172 -20.46 7.59 -8.56
C ALA A 172 -19.02 7.15 -8.84
N THR A 173 -18.50 7.44 -10.04
CA THR A 173 -17.17 6.96 -10.47
C THR A 173 -16.20 8.09 -10.79
N TRP A 174 -16.68 9.32 -10.90
CA TRP A 174 -15.92 10.53 -11.16
C TRP A 174 -16.47 11.72 -10.35
N PRO A 175 -15.64 12.63 -9.80
CA PRO A 175 -14.18 12.70 -9.88
C PRO A 175 -13.48 11.59 -9.09
N ASN A 176 -12.40 11.05 -9.65
CA ASN A 176 -11.60 10.03 -8.99
C ASN A 176 -10.11 10.17 -9.34
N THR A 177 -9.26 10.16 -8.30
CA THR A 177 -7.79 10.13 -8.42
C THR A 177 -7.20 8.94 -7.66
N GLY A 178 -7.99 7.88 -7.47
CA GLY A 178 -7.52 6.67 -6.83
C GLY A 178 -6.43 6.00 -7.66
N MET A 179 -5.46 5.40 -6.98
CA MET A 179 -4.18 5.00 -7.58
C MET A 179 -4.34 4.04 -8.77
N GLY A 180 -5.28 3.09 -8.68
CA GLY A 180 -5.58 2.08 -9.68
C GLY A 180 -6.92 2.30 -10.39
N ARG A 181 -7.34 3.55 -10.60
CA ARG A 181 -8.53 3.91 -11.40
C ARG A 181 -8.49 3.23 -12.76
N VAL A 182 -9.60 2.62 -13.20
CA VAL A 182 -9.74 2.10 -14.57
C VAL A 182 -10.32 3.20 -15.45
N ASN A 183 -9.56 3.63 -16.44
CA ASN A 183 -9.89 4.75 -17.32
C ASN A 183 -10.82 4.33 -18.47
N PRO A 184 -11.51 5.28 -19.13
CA PRO A 184 -12.42 4.97 -20.25
C PRO A 184 -11.75 4.27 -21.45
N ASP A 185 -10.45 4.45 -21.62
CA ASP A 185 -9.63 3.78 -22.64
C ASP A 185 -9.15 2.37 -22.23
N GLY A 186 -9.58 1.88 -21.05
CA GLY A 186 -9.25 0.57 -20.51
C GLY A 186 -7.91 0.50 -19.76
N THR A 187 -7.13 1.57 -19.74
CA THR A 187 -5.87 1.60 -18.98
C THR A 187 -6.14 1.64 -17.46
N GLU A 188 -5.24 1.03 -16.70
CA GLU A 188 -5.31 1.03 -15.24
C GLU A 188 -4.28 2.03 -14.66
N GLY A 189 -4.75 2.93 -13.80
CA GLY A 189 -3.93 3.82 -13.00
C GLY A 189 -4.25 5.31 -13.14
N SER A 190 -3.84 6.10 -12.14
CA SER A 190 -3.95 7.57 -12.15
C SER A 190 -2.58 8.23 -11.92
N CYS A 191 -1.96 8.74 -12.99
CA CYS A 191 -0.67 9.43 -12.91
C CYS A 191 -0.72 10.72 -12.07
N THR A 192 -1.92 11.27 -11.82
CA THR A 192 -2.10 12.48 -10.99
C THR A 192 -2.25 12.19 -9.50
N ALA A 193 -2.15 10.92 -9.07
CA ALA A 193 -2.26 10.56 -7.67
C ALA A 193 -1.13 11.14 -6.80
N CYS A 194 0.06 11.38 -7.38
CA CYS A 194 1.22 11.88 -6.64
C CYS A 194 1.74 13.27 -7.03
N HIS A 195 1.80 13.56 -8.32
CA HIS A 195 2.11 14.91 -8.81
C HIS A 195 0.86 15.42 -9.52
N GLN A 196 0.11 16.23 -8.80
CA GLN A 196 -1.24 16.61 -9.16
C GLN A 196 -1.25 17.46 -10.44
N ARG A 197 -2.32 17.30 -11.21
CA ARG A 197 -2.65 18.25 -12.27
C ARG A 197 -2.96 19.63 -11.64
N HIS A 198 -2.63 20.75 -12.27
CA HIS A 198 -2.00 20.91 -13.59
C HIS A 198 -0.53 21.35 -13.52
N GLU A 199 0.08 21.37 -12.33
CA GLU A 199 1.50 21.71 -12.17
C GLU A 199 2.43 20.51 -12.45
N PHE A 200 1.98 19.28 -12.16
CA PHE A 200 2.75 18.04 -12.31
C PHE A 200 4.12 18.11 -11.61
N SER A 201 4.13 18.62 -10.38
CA SER A 201 5.35 18.95 -9.65
C SER A 201 6.04 17.70 -9.08
N VAL A 202 7.24 17.40 -9.57
CA VAL A 202 8.09 16.35 -8.97
C VAL A 202 8.43 16.65 -7.50
N ALA A 203 8.51 17.92 -7.13
CA ALA A 203 8.72 18.31 -5.75
C ALA A 203 7.54 17.91 -4.88
N GLN A 204 6.30 18.07 -5.37
CA GLN A 204 5.09 17.58 -4.67
C GLN A 204 5.11 16.06 -4.50
N ALA A 205 5.47 15.31 -5.55
CA ALA A 205 5.56 13.84 -5.46
C ALA A 205 6.61 13.33 -4.46
N ARG A 206 7.67 14.13 -4.20
CA ARG A 206 8.72 13.79 -3.22
C ARG A 206 8.36 14.11 -1.77
N GLN A 207 7.28 14.86 -1.55
CA GLN A 207 6.82 15.24 -0.22
C GLN A 207 6.01 14.09 0.43
N PRO A 208 6.31 13.72 1.69
CA PRO A 208 5.57 12.69 2.43
C PRO A 208 4.05 12.93 2.49
N GLU A 209 3.63 14.19 2.58
CA GLU A 209 2.23 14.61 2.71
C GLU A 209 1.37 14.10 1.56
N ASN A 210 1.95 14.00 0.36
CA ASN A 210 1.22 13.51 -0.80
C ASN A 210 0.87 12.01 -0.67
N CYS A 211 1.77 11.20 -0.09
CA CYS A 211 1.49 9.79 0.20
C CYS A 211 0.42 9.65 1.28
N GLY A 212 0.43 10.57 2.25
CA GLY A 212 -0.49 10.61 3.40
C GLY A 212 -1.96 10.81 3.05
N ARG A 213 -2.32 11.09 1.78
CA ARG A 213 -3.72 11.04 1.32
C ARG A 213 -4.34 9.65 1.48
N CYS A 214 -3.55 8.59 1.27
CA CYS A 214 -4.02 7.20 1.24
C CYS A 214 -3.31 6.33 2.28
N HIS A 215 -2.02 6.61 2.55
CA HIS A 215 -1.18 5.84 3.46
C HIS A 215 -1.26 6.40 4.88
N MET A 216 -2.44 6.26 5.48
CA MET A 216 -2.80 6.83 6.77
C MET A 216 -3.81 5.95 7.51
N GLY A 217 -4.18 6.36 8.72
CA GLY A 217 -5.34 5.80 9.41
C GLY A 217 -5.07 4.49 10.15
N PRO A 218 -6.13 3.82 10.64
CA PRO A 218 -5.98 2.79 11.66
C PRO A 218 -5.35 1.48 11.15
N ASP A 219 -5.45 1.19 9.86
CA ASP A 219 -5.00 -0.07 9.28
C ASP A 219 -3.62 0.02 8.63
N HIS A 220 -3.21 1.21 8.20
CA HIS A 220 -1.87 1.43 7.67
C HIS A 220 -1.41 2.88 7.86
N PRO A 221 -1.04 3.28 9.09
CA PRO A 221 -0.70 4.66 9.44
C PRO A 221 0.71 5.05 9.02
N GLN A 222 1.08 4.86 7.75
CA GLN A 222 2.47 5.10 7.34
C GLN A 222 2.89 6.56 7.45
N ILE A 223 1.99 7.52 7.19
CA ILE A 223 2.32 8.94 7.36
C ILE A 223 2.51 9.32 8.83
N GLU A 224 1.68 8.79 9.74
CA GLU A 224 1.79 9.07 11.17
C GLU A 224 3.06 8.42 11.74
N ILE A 225 3.35 7.17 11.34
CA ILE A 225 4.61 6.47 11.65
C ILE A 225 5.82 7.27 11.16
N TYR A 226 5.77 7.77 9.92
CA TYR A 226 6.86 8.57 9.37
C TYR A 226 7.05 9.86 10.19
N GLN A 227 5.97 10.57 10.50
CA GLN A 227 5.99 11.81 11.28
C GLN A 227 6.56 11.61 12.69
N GLU A 228 6.27 10.49 13.35
CA GLU A 228 6.85 10.13 14.65
C GLU A 228 8.35 9.81 14.55
N SER A 229 8.77 9.18 13.44
CA SER A 229 10.14 8.70 13.27
C SER A 229 11.18 9.83 13.25
N LYS A 230 12.44 9.49 13.58
CA LYS A 230 13.56 10.44 13.44
C LYS A 230 13.78 10.90 12.00
N HIS A 231 13.45 10.07 11.01
CA HIS A 231 13.49 10.47 9.61
C HIS A 231 12.49 11.59 9.30
N GLY A 232 11.24 11.45 9.74
CA GLY A 232 10.22 12.49 9.56
C GLY A 232 10.57 13.77 10.30
N ILE A 233 10.96 13.68 11.57
CA ILE A 233 11.37 14.85 12.36
C ILE A 233 12.51 15.61 11.66
N ASN A 234 13.55 14.90 11.17
CA ASN A 234 14.66 15.53 10.46
C ASN A 234 14.25 16.15 9.13
N TYR A 235 13.35 15.50 8.38
CA TYR A 235 12.81 16.04 7.13
C TYR A 235 12.10 17.37 7.38
N TYR A 236 11.20 17.43 8.36
CA TYR A 236 10.47 18.66 8.67
C TYR A 236 11.39 19.78 9.16
N ALA A 237 12.41 19.44 9.95
CA ALA A 237 13.40 20.40 10.41
C ALA A 237 14.30 20.95 9.28
N ASN A 238 14.48 20.21 8.18
CA ASN A 238 15.42 20.54 7.11
C ASN A 238 14.79 20.59 5.71
N LYS A 239 13.46 20.74 5.61
CA LYS A 239 12.72 20.64 4.36
C LYS A 239 13.27 21.52 3.23
N GLU A 240 13.72 22.73 3.56
CA GLU A 240 14.27 23.67 2.58
C GLU A 240 15.65 23.25 2.03
N LYS A 241 16.39 22.40 2.75
CA LYS A 241 17.69 21.84 2.32
C LYS A 241 17.54 20.61 1.43
N MET A 242 16.36 20.02 1.39
CA MET A 242 16.10 18.76 0.70
C MET A 242 16.17 18.86 -0.83
N ASN A 243 16.30 20.04 -1.42
CA ASN A 243 16.44 20.22 -2.88
C ASN A 243 15.37 19.48 -3.72
N LEU A 244 14.11 19.49 -3.25
CA LEU A 244 13.02 18.66 -3.79
C LEU A 244 12.72 18.90 -5.27
N LYS A 245 13.13 20.05 -5.84
CA LYS A 245 12.89 20.43 -7.24
C LYS A 245 13.94 19.87 -8.22
N SER A 246 15.06 19.35 -7.73
CA SER A 246 16.21 18.95 -8.55
C SER A 246 15.89 17.82 -9.53
N ALA A 247 16.51 17.86 -10.72
CA ALA A 247 16.40 16.77 -11.69
C ALA A 247 17.14 15.51 -11.22
N LYS A 248 18.34 15.69 -10.65
CA LYS A 248 19.11 14.64 -9.96
C LYS A 248 18.84 14.74 -8.46
N TRP A 249 18.38 13.65 -7.85
CA TRP A 249 17.95 13.65 -6.45
C TRP A 249 18.30 12.34 -5.76
N ILE A 250 19.58 12.21 -5.42
CA ILE A 250 20.19 11.01 -4.85
C ILE A 250 20.57 11.27 -3.37
N PRO A 251 20.10 10.44 -2.42
CA PRO A 251 20.49 10.57 -1.02
C PRO A 251 22.00 10.35 -0.86
N GLY A 252 22.66 11.18 -0.04
CA GLY A 252 24.10 11.13 0.15
C GLY A 252 24.92 11.83 -0.94
N GLU A 253 24.27 12.39 -1.97
CA GLU A 253 24.92 13.21 -3.00
C GLU A 253 24.25 14.57 -3.16
N ASP A 254 22.92 14.59 -3.39
CA ASP A 254 22.15 15.81 -3.66
C ASP A 254 21.42 16.35 -2.42
N TYR A 255 21.24 15.52 -1.39
CA TYR A 255 20.71 15.87 -0.07
C TYR A 255 21.18 14.87 0.99
N PHE A 256 21.22 15.31 2.26
CA PHE A 256 21.85 14.57 3.35
C PHE A 256 21.01 14.50 4.64
N ASP A 257 20.00 15.37 4.79
CA ASP A 257 19.37 15.60 6.09
C ASP A 257 18.39 14.48 6.52
N ALA A 258 17.56 13.97 5.59
CA ALA A 258 16.59 12.92 5.89
C ALA A 258 16.06 12.22 4.63
N PRO A 259 15.57 10.97 4.72
CA PRO A 259 14.80 10.35 3.65
C PRO A 259 13.31 10.75 3.72
N THR A 260 12.62 10.75 2.56
CA THR A 260 11.16 10.79 2.48
C THR A 260 10.58 9.44 2.02
N CYS A 261 9.25 9.33 1.96
CA CYS A 261 8.58 8.17 1.35
C CYS A 261 9.12 7.88 -0.06
N ALA A 262 9.29 8.93 -0.87
CA ALA A 262 9.81 8.83 -2.23
C ALA A 262 11.29 8.46 -2.25
N THR A 263 12.11 8.93 -1.29
CA THR A 263 13.51 8.49 -1.15
C THR A 263 13.58 6.97 -1.07
N CYS A 264 12.83 6.38 -0.14
CA CYS A 264 12.92 4.96 0.15
C CYS A 264 12.29 4.08 -0.93
N HIS A 265 11.14 4.49 -1.50
CA HIS A 265 10.33 3.61 -2.33
C HIS A 265 10.42 3.86 -3.85
N MET A 266 10.91 5.01 -4.30
CA MET A 266 10.87 5.40 -5.72
C MET A 266 12.18 5.95 -6.27
N SER A 267 12.87 6.76 -5.47
CA SER A 267 13.96 7.62 -5.94
C SER A 267 15.24 6.81 -6.17
N ALA A 268 16.10 7.34 -7.04
CA ALA A 268 17.40 6.74 -7.30
C ALA A 268 18.29 6.74 -6.03
N THR A 269 19.19 5.76 -5.99
CA THR A 269 20.41 5.78 -5.17
C THR A 269 21.62 5.95 -6.10
N SER A 270 22.84 5.95 -5.56
CA SER A 270 24.06 5.96 -6.38
C SER A 270 24.15 4.76 -7.33
N ASP A 271 23.46 3.65 -7.02
CA ASP A 271 23.57 2.37 -7.69
C ASP A 271 22.23 1.76 -8.16
N MET A 272 21.12 2.50 -7.99
CA MET A 272 19.80 2.10 -8.48
C MET A 272 19.08 3.29 -9.12
N PRO A 273 18.44 3.09 -10.28
CA PRO A 273 17.66 4.15 -10.92
C PRO A 273 16.36 4.45 -10.17
N VAL A 274 15.74 5.59 -10.51
CA VAL A 274 14.34 5.87 -10.19
C VAL A 274 13.45 4.79 -10.81
N SER A 275 12.40 4.39 -10.09
CA SER A 275 11.32 3.55 -10.63
C SER A 275 9.94 3.99 -10.13
N HIS A 276 8.93 3.89 -11.01
CA HIS A 276 7.51 4.04 -10.64
C HIS A 276 6.87 2.73 -10.15
N ASN A 277 7.61 1.61 -10.12
CA ASN A 277 7.17 0.39 -9.46
C ASN A 277 7.68 0.35 -8.00
N ILE A 278 6.89 0.90 -7.09
CA ILE A 278 7.24 0.98 -5.66
C ILE A 278 7.36 -0.38 -4.96
N GLY A 279 6.87 -1.46 -5.57
CA GLY A 279 6.94 -2.82 -5.03
C GLY A 279 8.34 -3.40 -5.03
N LEU A 280 9.26 -2.87 -5.84
CA LEU A 280 10.60 -3.42 -6.09
C LEU A 280 11.56 -3.35 -4.90
N ARG A 281 11.16 -2.71 -3.80
CA ARG A 281 11.94 -2.60 -2.54
C ARG A 281 11.20 -3.17 -1.32
N ILE A 282 10.05 -3.83 -1.52
CA ILE A 282 9.21 -4.34 -0.44
C ILE A 282 9.38 -5.86 -0.32
N LYS A 283 10.14 -6.34 0.68
CA LYS A 283 10.25 -7.80 0.91
C LYS A 283 8.96 -8.39 1.48
N TRP A 284 8.41 -7.76 2.51
CA TRP A 284 7.25 -8.25 3.25
C TRP A 284 6.00 -7.47 2.93
N ASN A 285 4.92 -8.18 2.63
CA ASN A 285 3.58 -7.64 2.60
C ASN A 285 2.98 -7.72 4.00
N ASN A 286 2.86 -6.56 4.66
CA ASN A 286 2.32 -6.45 6.02
C ASN A 286 0.79 -6.30 6.06
N ARG A 287 0.11 -6.20 4.91
CA ARG A 287 -1.35 -6.10 4.80
C ARG A 287 -2.11 -7.37 5.26
N PRO A 288 -1.77 -8.59 4.80
CA PRO A 288 -2.52 -9.79 5.17
C PRO A 288 -2.40 -10.14 6.66
N PRO A 289 -3.35 -10.92 7.22
CA PRO A 289 -3.30 -11.39 8.61
C PRO A 289 -1.98 -12.10 8.91
N GLN A 290 -1.57 -13.02 8.03
CA GLN A 290 -0.26 -13.64 8.07
C GLN A 290 0.72 -12.94 7.12
N LEU A 291 1.97 -12.81 7.57
CA LEU A 291 3.07 -12.29 6.77
C LEU A 291 3.20 -13.06 5.44
N LYS A 292 3.37 -12.33 4.34
CA LYS A 292 3.66 -12.89 3.00
C LYS A 292 4.85 -12.18 2.38
N LEU A 293 5.53 -12.85 1.46
CA LEU A 293 6.53 -12.19 0.63
C LEU A 293 5.81 -11.42 -0.49
N ALA A 294 6.17 -10.16 -0.70
CA ALA A 294 5.42 -9.30 -1.61
C ALA A 294 5.39 -9.84 -3.05
N HIS A 295 6.53 -10.33 -3.54
CA HIS A 295 6.68 -10.89 -4.89
C HIS A 295 5.76 -12.09 -5.18
N GLU A 296 5.31 -12.85 -4.18
CA GLU A 296 4.35 -13.94 -4.37
C GLU A 296 2.99 -13.42 -4.85
N SER A 297 2.63 -12.19 -4.47
CA SER A 297 1.40 -11.56 -4.92
C SER A 297 1.53 -11.09 -6.36
N ASP A 298 2.68 -10.51 -6.71
CA ASP A 298 3.02 -10.12 -8.08
C ASP A 298 2.99 -11.32 -9.04
N VAL A 299 3.50 -12.49 -8.61
CA VAL A 299 3.40 -13.76 -9.38
C VAL A 299 1.94 -14.15 -9.61
N LYS A 300 1.08 -14.09 -8.59
CA LYS A 300 -0.35 -14.40 -8.72
C LYS A 300 -1.07 -13.45 -9.66
N TRP A 301 -0.60 -12.22 -9.78
CA TRP A 301 -1.17 -11.19 -10.64
C TRP A 301 -0.55 -11.15 -12.04
N GLY A 302 0.40 -12.05 -12.33
CA GLY A 302 1.08 -12.12 -13.63
C GLY A 302 1.99 -10.93 -13.92
N LEU A 303 2.50 -10.26 -12.87
CA LEU A 303 3.37 -9.09 -13.02
C LEU A 303 4.83 -9.52 -13.16
N ALA A 304 5.57 -8.85 -14.05
CA ALA A 304 6.99 -9.11 -14.28
C ALA A 304 7.84 -8.92 -13.00
N SER A 305 7.41 -8.05 -12.09
CA SER A 305 8.04 -7.83 -10.78
C SER A 305 7.99 -9.05 -9.85
N GLY A 306 7.22 -10.09 -10.18
CA GLY A 306 7.27 -11.40 -9.51
C GLY A 306 8.64 -12.07 -9.60
N ALA A 307 9.44 -11.76 -10.63
CA ALA A 307 10.82 -12.23 -10.76
C ALA A 307 11.79 -11.58 -9.75
N VAL A 308 11.43 -10.45 -9.15
CA VAL A 308 12.24 -9.76 -8.14
C VAL A 308 11.86 -10.30 -6.76
N THR A 309 12.60 -11.30 -6.30
CA THR A 309 12.31 -12.05 -5.06
C THR A 309 12.36 -11.17 -3.80
N GLY A 310 11.81 -11.67 -2.69
CA GLY A 310 11.84 -10.97 -1.41
C GLY A 310 13.26 -10.55 -0.98
N ASP A 311 14.26 -11.40 -1.16
CA ASP A 311 15.65 -11.08 -0.80
C ASP A 311 16.27 -10.05 -1.72
N MET A 312 15.98 -10.09 -3.02
CA MET A 312 16.38 -9.03 -3.95
C MET A 312 15.76 -7.69 -3.55
N ARG A 313 14.48 -7.67 -3.14
CA ARG A 313 13.80 -6.45 -2.67
C ARG A 313 14.40 -5.91 -1.37
N LYS A 314 14.78 -6.80 -0.43
CA LYS A 314 15.50 -6.40 0.80
C LYS A 314 16.87 -5.82 0.45
N ALA A 315 17.62 -6.46 -0.44
CA ALA A 315 18.92 -5.93 -0.91
C ALA A 315 18.76 -4.55 -1.57
N ASN A 316 17.71 -4.36 -2.36
CA ASN A 316 17.39 -3.04 -2.93
C ASN A 316 17.09 -2.00 -1.84
N MET A 317 16.33 -2.36 -0.79
CA MET A 317 16.09 -1.41 0.31
C MET A 317 17.37 -1.09 1.10
N ILE A 318 18.24 -2.08 1.35
CA ILE A 318 19.53 -1.88 2.04
C ILE A 318 20.38 -0.82 1.34
N LYS A 319 20.42 -0.82 -0.01
CA LYS A 319 21.13 0.19 -0.82
C LYS A 319 20.68 1.63 -0.54
N VAL A 320 19.39 1.81 -0.25
CA VAL A 320 18.88 3.12 0.22
C VAL A 320 19.45 3.43 1.60
N CYS A 321 19.35 2.49 2.54
CA CYS A 321 19.79 2.69 3.92
C CYS A 321 21.29 3.06 4.00
N VAL A 322 22.14 2.36 3.23
CA VAL A 322 23.59 2.56 3.25
C VAL A 322 24.06 3.83 2.54
N SER A 323 23.14 4.57 1.90
CA SER A 323 23.43 5.93 1.42
C SER A 323 23.69 6.90 2.58
N CYS A 324 23.23 6.58 3.80
CA CYS A 324 23.38 7.42 5.00
C CYS A 324 23.88 6.66 6.24
N HIS A 325 23.67 5.34 6.33
CA HIS A 325 24.01 4.52 7.49
C HIS A 325 25.11 3.50 7.17
N ASN A 326 25.87 3.09 8.19
CA ASN A 326 26.78 1.94 8.02
C ASN A 326 26.02 0.61 8.08
N GLU A 327 26.65 -0.45 7.58
CA GLU A 327 26.05 -1.79 7.49
C GLU A 327 25.62 -2.34 8.87
N ASN A 328 26.45 -2.17 9.91
CA ASN A 328 26.13 -2.64 11.26
C ASN A 328 24.81 -2.07 11.79
N PHE A 329 24.54 -0.78 11.52
CA PHE A 329 23.28 -0.15 11.90
C PHE A 329 22.09 -0.76 11.13
N VAL A 330 22.26 -0.97 9.83
CA VAL A 330 21.22 -1.55 8.97
C VAL A 330 20.91 -3.00 9.35
N ASP A 331 21.93 -3.79 9.66
CA ASP A 331 21.78 -5.18 10.12
C ASP A 331 21.09 -5.26 11.48
N ALA A 332 21.45 -4.37 12.41
CA ALA A 332 20.77 -4.27 13.70
C ALA A 332 19.28 -3.90 13.54
N PHE A 333 18.96 -2.99 12.61
CA PHE A 333 17.57 -2.66 12.27
C PHE A 333 16.81 -3.88 11.75
N TYR A 334 17.35 -4.61 10.77
CA TYR A 334 16.66 -5.79 10.23
C TYR A 334 16.52 -6.91 11.25
N THR A 335 17.51 -7.09 12.14
CA THR A 335 17.41 -8.04 13.26
C THR A 335 16.21 -7.72 14.14
N GLN A 336 16.03 -6.45 14.52
CA GLN A 336 14.90 -6.01 15.34
C GLN A 336 13.57 -6.15 14.59
N TYR A 337 13.52 -5.73 13.33
CA TYR A 337 12.29 -5.77 12.54
C TYR A 337 11.83 -7.21 12.27
N GLU A 338 12.72 -8.09 11.84
CA GLU A 338 12.40 -9.50 11.59
C GLU A 338 11.98 -10.24 12.87
N ALA A 339 12.58 -9.90 14.01
CA ALA A 339 12.14 -10.41 15.32
C ALA A 339 10.70 -9.96 15.65
N GLN A 340 10.35 -8.70 15.38
CA GLN A 340 8.98 -8.20 15.60
C GLN A 340 7.97 -8.86 14.65
N LEU A 341 8.35 -9.10 13.39
CA LEU A 341 7.50 -9.84 12.44
C LEU A 341 7.25 -11.29 12.90
N THR A 342 8.29 -11.92 13.43
CA THR A 342 8.21 -13.29 13.99
C THR A 342 7.32 -13.31 15.23
N LEU A 343 7.53 -12.39 16.17
CA LEU A 343 6.69 -12.24 17.36
C LEU A 343 5.22 -12.12 16.96
N TYR A 344 4.89 -11.21 16.03
CA TYR A 344 3.50 -11.06 15.60
C TYR A 344 2.94 -12.33 14.95
N SER A 345 3.73 -12.97 14.09
CA SER A 345 3.29 -14.13 13.32
C SER A 345 3.02 -15.34 14.20
N GLU A 346 3.95 -15.67 15.11
CA GLU A 346 3.85 -16.85 15.96
C GLU A 346 2.88 -16.63 17.13
N LYS A 347 2.92 -15.46 17.78
CA LYS A 347 2.12 -15.20 18.98
C LYS A 347 0.68 -14.83 18.66
N TRP A 348 0.41 -14.11 17.58
CA TRP A 348 -0.92 -13.54 17.34
C TRP A 348 -1.57 -14.11 16.08
N ALA A 349 -0.94 -13.96 14.92
CA ALA A 349 -1.58 -14.22 13.64
C ALA A 349 -1.95 -15.70 13.44
N LYS A 350 -0.97 -16.61 13.59
CA LYS A 350 -1.18 -18.05 13.39
C LYS A 350 -2.21 -18.66 14.35
N PRO A 351 -2.08 -18.53 15.69
CA PRO A 351 -3.06 -19.10 16.60
C PRO A 351 -4.41 -18.40 16.48
N GLY A 352 -4.44 -17.07 16.33
CA GLY A 352 -5.67 -16.30 16.24
C GLY A 352 -6.50 -16.67 15.02
N GLU A 353 -5.88 -16.78 13.84
CA GLU A 353 -6.61 -17.14 12.63
C GLU A 353 -7.19 -18.57 12.71
N LYS A 354 -6.43 -19.50 13.32
CA LYS A 354 -6.88 -20.88 13.53
C LYS A 354 -8.09 -20.93 14.47
N LEU A 355 -8.05 -20.18 15.57
CA LEU A 355 -9.16 -20.08 16.52
C LEU A 355 -10.39 -19.41 15.90
N PHE A 356 -10.20 -18.30 15.17
CA PHE A 356 -11.28 -17.58 14.52
C PHE A 356 -12.01 -18.47 13.50
N LYS A 357 -11.27 -19.17 12.63
CA LYS A 357 -11.87 -20.08 11.65
C LYS A 357 -12.74 -21.14 12.31
N LYS A 358 -12.25 -21.75 13.40
CA LYS A 358 -13.02 -22.75 14.14
C LYS A 358 -14.22 -22.13 14.86
N ALA A 359 -14.09 -20.93 15.43
CA ALA A 359 -15.21 -20.17 16.00
C ALA A 359 -16.29 -19.85 14.96
N THR A 360 -15.90 -19.46 13.74
CA THR A 360 -16.81 -19.26 12.62
C THR A 360 -17.56 -20.55 12.25
N GLU A 361 -16.88 -21.71 12.26
CA GLU A 361 -17.55 -23.01 12.04
C GLU A 361 -18.61 -23.29 13.11
N VAL A 362 -18.30 -23.04 14.40
CA VAL A 362 -19.27 -23.17 15.50
C VAL A 362 -20.46 -22.23 15.27
N LEU A 363 -20.21 -20.96 14.99
CA LEU A 363 -21.27 -19.96 14.77
C LEU A 363 -22.18 -20.33 13.59
N LYS A 364 -21.61 -20.83 12.48
CA LYS A 364 -22.37 -21.33 11.34
C LYS A 364 -23.23 -22.53 11.71
N ALA A 365 -22.70 -23.47 12.50
CA ALA A 365 -23.45 -24.64 12.96
C ALA A 365 -24.58 -24.29 13.95
N VAL A 366 -24.39 -23.25 14.77
CA VAL A 366 -25.40 -22.75 15.72
C VAL A 366 -26.51 -21.96 15.01
N LYS A 367 -26.14 -21.04 14.11
CA LYS A 367 -27.09 -20.07 13.50
C LYS A 367 -27.66 -20.52 12.16
N GLY A 368 -27.03 -21.48 11.48
CA GLY A 368 -27.46 -21.95 10.18
C GLY A 368 -27.62 -20.79 9.17
N LYS A 369 -28.84 -20.59 8.66
CA LYS A 369 -29.16 -19.55 7.67
C LYS A 369 -29.11 -18.13 8.22
N GLU A 370 -29.14 -17.95 9.55
CA GLU A 370 -29.06 -16.64 10.19
C GLU A 370 -27.60 -16.18 10.41
N TYR A 371 -26.62 -17.02 10.06
CA TYR A 371 -25.22 -16.60 10.10
C TYR A 371 -24.94 -15.58 9.00
N ALA A 372 -24.42 -14.42 9.40
CA ALA A 372 -23.86 -13.42 8.51
C ALA A 372 -22.49 -13.00 9.04
N GLU A 373 -21.54 -12.77 8.12
CA GLU A 373 -20.22 -12.23 8.44
C GLU A 373 -20.35 -10.77 8.91
N PHE A 374 -19.50 -10.36 9.85
CA PHE A 374 -19.57 -9.04 10.50
C PHE A 374 -20.91 -8.77 11.22
N ALA A 375 -21.63 -9.82 11.61
CA ALA A 375 -22.81 -9.70 12.46
C ALA A 375 -22.55 -10.20 13.89
N GLN A 376 -21.35 -10.72 14.17
CA GLN A 376 -20.95 -11.18 15.50
C GLN A 376 -19.86 -10.28 16.07
N LYS A 377 -19.86 -10.07 17.39
CA LYS A 377 -18.84 -9.26 18.07
C LYS A 377 -17.41 -9.74 17.75
N ILE A 378 -17.21 -11.05 17.76
CA ILE A 378 -15.90 -11.69 17.48
C ILE A 378 -15.39 -11.42 16.05
N ASP A 379 -16.28 -11.15 15.09
CA ASP A 379 -15.88 -10.82 13.71
C ASP A 379 -15.07 -9.52 13.71
N TYR A 380 -15.57 -8.49 14.41
CA TYR A 380 -14.90 -7.20 14.55
C TYR A 380 -13.64 -7.32 15.41
N THR A 381 -13.71 -8.00 16.56
CA THR A 381 -12.56 -8.18 17.44
C THR A 381 -11.39 -8.85 16.70
N TRP A 382 -11.66 -9.95 15.97
CA TRP A 382 -10.62 -10.58 15.17
C TRP A 382 -10.15 -9.69 14.03
N PHE A 383 -11.08 -9.04 13.30
CA PHE A 383 -10.74 -8.12 12.24
C PHE A 383 -9.77 -7.04 12.71
N GLU A 384 -10.08 -6.33 13.79
CA GLU A 384 -9.25 -5.23 14.31
C GLU A 384 -7.89 -5.71 14.82
N LEU A 385 -7.81 -6.90 15.44
CA LEU A 385 -6.55 -7.49 15.90
C LEU A 385 -5.53 -7.63 14.76
N TRP A 386 -5.93 -8.17 13.61
CA TRP A 386 -4.98 -8.36 12.50
C TRP A 386 -4.95 -7.17 11.53
N HIS A 387 -6.10 -6.53 11.26
CA HIS A 387 -6.29 -5.47 10.27
C HIS A 387 -5.79 -4.13 10.77
N HIS A 388 -6.08 -3.77 12.02
CA HIS A 388 -5.59 -2.52 12.60
C HIS A 388 -4.28 -2.77 13.33
N GLU A 389 -4.36 -3.34 14.52
CA GLU A 389 -3.25 -3.42 15.46
C GLU A 389 -2.07 -4.23 14.91
N GLY A 390 -2.38 -5.36 14.28
CA GLY A 390 -1.40 -6.23 13.62
C GLY A 390 -0.70 -5.56 12.44
N ARG A 391 -1.41 -4.76 11.64
CA ARG A 391 -0.76 -3.98 10.57
C ARG A 391 0.03 -2.81 11.14
N ARG A 392 -0.52 -2.06 12.12
CA ARG A 392 0.15 -0.94 12.80
C ARG A 392 1.51 -1.34 13.33
N VAL A 393 1.59 -2.41 14.13
CA VAL A 393 2.87 -2.84 14.73
C VAL A 393 3.91 -3.23 13.67
N ARG A 394 3.50 -3.92 12.60
CA ARG A 394 4.42 -4.36 11.53
C ARG A 394 4.90 -3.19 10.68
N HIS A 395 4.02 -2.26 10.33
CA HIS A 395 4.40 -1.05 9.60
C HIS A 395 5.27 -0.12 10.47
N ALA A 396 4.94 0.04 11.75
CA ALA A 396 5.68 0.92 12.67
C ALA A 396 7.11 0.43 12.89
N ALA A 397 7.28 -0.88 13.10
CA ALA A 397 8.60 -1.49 13.23
C ALA A 397 9.44 -1.31 11.95
N SER A 398 8.81 -1.38 10.77
CA SER A 398 9.49 -1.22 9.48
C SER A 398 10.00 0.20 9.20
N MET A 399 9.53 1.20 9.94
CA MET A 399 9.87 2.62 9.75
C MET A 399 10.31 3.31 11.05
N GLN A 400 10.68 2.53 12.07
CA GLN A 400 11.26 3.00 13.33
C GLN A 400 10.38 4.00 14.11
N ALA A 401 9.08 3.73 14.21
CA ALA A 401 8.13 4.48 15.03
C ALA A 401 7.83 3.73 16.35
N PRO A 402 8.51 4.06 17.46
CA PRO A 402 8.41 3.28 18.70
C PRO A 402 7.04 3.35 19.36
N ASP A 403 6.36 4.50 19.34
CA ASP A 403 5.04 4.65 19.97
C ASP A 403 3.97 3.87 19.20
N TYR A 404 3.98 3.96 17.87
CA TYR A 404 3.11 3.13 17.03
C TYR A 404 3.43 1.63 17.13
N THR A 405 4.69 1.25 17.38
CA THR A 405 5.07 -0.14 17.62
C THR A 405 4.55 -0.63 18.98
N GLN A 406 4.63 0.21 20.01
CA GLN A 406 4.28 -0.16 21.37
C GLN A 406 2.80 0.12 21.69
N TRP A 407 2.41 1.38 21.86
CA TRP A 407 1.14 1.75 22.47
C TRP A 407 -0.05 1.65 21.51
N HIS A 408 0.16 1.96 20.23
CA HIS A 408 -0.85 1.74 19.18
C HIS A 408 -0.75 0.34 18.53
N GLY A 409 0.27 -0.45 18.88
CA GLY A 409 0.56 -1.74 18.26
C GLY A 409 0.49 -2.88 19.27
N ASN A 410 1.65 -3.27 19.83
CA ASN A 410 1.78 -4.40 20.74
C ASN A 410 0.86 -4.34 21.97
N TYR A 411 0.66 -3.16 22.55
CA TYR A 411 -0.21 -2.97 23.71
C TYR A 411 -1.68 -3.20 23.36
N ASP A 412 -2.19 -2.57 22.29
CA ASP A 412 -3.55 -2.78 21.83
C ASP A 412 -3.79 -4.26 21.46
N LEU A 413 -2.84 -4.88 20.73
CA LEU A 413 -2.86 -6.32 20.41
C LEU A 413 -3.04 -7.17 21.66
N ALA A 414 -2.18 -6.96 22.66
CA ALA A 414 -2.24 -7.74 23.89
C ALA A 414 -3.54 -7.48 24.66
N ARG A 415 -3.91 -6.21 24.82
CA ARG A 415 -5.12 -5.81 25.54
C ARG A 415 -6.37 -6.44 24.93
N ASN A 416 -6.53 -6.36 23.61
CA ASN A 416 -7.73 -6.83 22.92
C ASN A 416 -7.71 -8.36 22.73
N TRP A 417 -6.53 -8.97 22.60
CA TRP A 417 -6.40 -10.43 22.60
C TRP A 417 -6.88 -11.04 23.92
N TYR A 418 -6.30 -10.61 25.05
CA TYR A 418 -6.61 -11.21 26.35
C TYR A 418 -7.91 -10.66 26.96
N GLY A 419 -8.24 -9.40 26.69
CA GLY A 419 -9.40 -8.72 27.26
C GLY A 419 -10.71 -8.90 26.49
N SER A 420 -10.66 -9.20 25.19
CA SER A 420 -11.86 -9.34 24.35
C SER A 420 -11.88 -10.68 23.60
N TYR A 421 -10.86 -10.96 22.80
CA TYR A 421 -10.89 -12.10 21.87
C TYR A 421 -10.95 -13.45 22.57
N VAL A 422 -10.11 -13.68 23.59
CA VAL A 422 -10.14 -14.93 24.37
C VAL A 422 -11.47 -15.12 25.12
N PRO A 423 -12.02 -14.11 25.84
CA PRO A 423 -13.38 -14.19 26.39
C PRO A 423 -14.47 -14.50 25.35
N GLU A 424 -14.45 -13.83 24.21
CA GLU A 424 -15.45 -14.04 23.14
C GLU A 424 -15.36 -15.44 22.53
N LEU A 425 -14.16 -16.01 22.39
CA LEU A 425 -14.01 -17.41 22.01
C LEU A 425 -14.68 -18.35 23.02
N LYS A 426 -14.57 -18.07 24.33
CA LYS A 426 -15.26 -18.85 25.36
C LYS A 426 -16.78 -18.71 25.27
N GLU A 427 -17.29 -17.52 24.97
CA GLU A 427 -18.72 -17.31 24.73
C GLU A 427 -19.21 -18.15 23.53
N VAL A 428 -18.46 -18.17 22.41
CA VAL A 428 -18.78 -18.99 21.24
C VAL A 428 -18.76 -20.49 21.58
N ILE A 429 -17.77 -20.94 22.37
CA ILE A 429 -17.71 -22.33 22.87
C ILE A 429 -18.98 -22.66 23.67
N GLU A 430 -19.36 -21.81 24.63
CA GLU A 430 -20.54 -22.06 25.47
C GLU A 430 -21.83 -22.05 24.66
N MET A 431 -21.97 -21.15 23.67
CA MET A 431 -23.07 -21.17 22.72
C MET A 431 -23.18 -22.51 21.97
N GLY A 432 -22.06 -23.02 21.45
CA GLY A 432 -22.05 -24.28 20.72
C GLY A 432 -22.35 -25.49 21.59
N LYS A 433 -21.83 -25.55 22.83
CA LYS A 433 -22.12 -26.61 23.81
C LYS A 433 -23.61 -26.68 24.18
N HIS A 434 -24.26 -25.52 24.29
CA HIS A 434 -25.67 -25.43 24.65
C HIS A 434 -26.62 -25.43 23.44
N SER A 435 -26.09 -25.52 22.21
CA SER A 435 -26.90 -25.60 20.99
C SER A 435 -27.68 -26.92 20.93
N GLU A 436 -28.84 -26.92 20.25
CA GLU A 436 -29.55 -28.17 19.91
C GLU A 436 -28.83 -28.98 18.82
N SER A 437 -27.94 -28.33 18.04
CA SER A 437 -27.16 -28.97 16.98
C SER A 437 -26.03 -29.84 17.56
N GLY A 438 -26.08 -31.15 17.27
CA GLY A 438 -25.01 -32.08 17.64
C GLY A 438 -23.65 -31.70 17.03
N ASP A 439 -23.66 -31.19 15.80
CA ASP A 439 -22.44 -30.69 15.13
C ASP A 439 -21.87 -29.46 15.84
N ALA A 440 -22.73 -28.53 16.27
CA ALA A 440 -22.28 -27.36 17.02
C ALA A 440 -21.61 -27.75 18.35
N LYS A 441 -22.17 -28.74 19.07
CA LYS A 441 -21.55 -29.26 20.31
C LYS A 441 -20.17 -29.85 20.06
N LYS A 442 -20.03 -30.65 19.00
CA LYS A 442 -18.76 -31.24 18.61
C LYS A 442 -17.72 -30.17 18.28
N LEU A 443 -18.08 -29.23 17.40
CA LEU A 443 -17.19 -28.14 16.98
C LEU A 443 -16.78 -27.24 18.16
N ALA A 444 -17.68 -27.00 19.11
CA ALA A 444 -17.37 -26.25 20.32
C ALA A 444 -16.35 -26.96 21.22
N GLY A 445 -16.46 -28.28 21.39
CA GLY A 445 -15.46 -29.07 22.10
C GLY A 445 -14.08 -29.06 21.41
N GLU A 446 -14.05 -29.09 20.08
CA GLU A 446 -12.80 -28.93 19.31
C GLU A 446 -12.19 -27.54 19.52
N LEU A 447 -13.01 -26.48 19.49
CA LEU A 447 -12.57 -25.10 19.72
C LEU A 447 -12.02 -24.91 21.14
N GLU A 448 -12.70 -25.47 22.14
CA GLU A 448 -12.26 -25.43 23.54
C GLU A 448 -10.89 -26.07 23.71
N LYS A 449 -10.67 -27.25 23.13
CA LYS A 449 -9.37 -27.92 23.14
C LYS A 449 -8.30 -27.07 22.46
N MET A 450 -8.60 -26.52 21.28
CA MET A 450 -7.67 -25.65 20.56
C MET A 450 -7.32 -24.38 21.34
N LEU A 451 -8.28 -23.76 22.02
CA LEU A 451 -8.05 -22.59 22.85
C LEU A 451 -7.17 -22.96 24.06
N ALA A 452 -7.43 -24.09 24.71
CA ALA A 452 -6.61 -24.57 25.82
C ALA A 452 -5.16 -24.82 25.38
N GLU A 453 -4.95 -25.45 24.22
CA GLU A 453 -3.63 -25.65 23.62
C GLU A 453 -2.90 -24.31 23.42
N VAL A 454 -3.53 -23.33 22.76
CA VAL A 454 -2.94 -21.99 22.53
C VAL A 454 -2.62 -21.28 23.85
N MET A 455 -3.50 -21.34 24.84
CA MET A 455 -3.29 -20.67 26.13
C MET A 455 -2.26 -21.36 27.01
N SER A 456 -1.90 -22.61 26.70
CA SER A 456 -0.82 -23.37 27.35
C SER A 456 0.56 -23.16 26.69
N ASP A 457 0.60 -22.58 25.48
CA ASP A 457 1.84 -22.28 24.77
C ASP A 457 2.70 -21.26 25.52
N GLU A 458 4.02 -21.35 25.34
CA GLU A 458 5.00 -20.43 25.97
C GLU A 458 4.67 -18.94 25.73
N ASN A 459 4.07 -18.61 24.58
CA ASN A 459 3.69 -17.23 24.27
C ASN A 459 2.54 -16.68 25.13
N HIS A 460 1.67 -17.54 25.65
CA HIS A 460 0.42 -17.14 26.32
C HIS A 460 0.25 -17.65 27.75
N LYS A 461 0.95 -18.71 28.17
CA LYS A 461 0.78 -19.33 29.50
C LYS A 461 0.98 -18.38 30.68
N TRP A 462 1.71 -17.29 30.49
CA TRP A 462 1.87 -16.23 31.50
C TRP A 462 0.52 -15.65 31.95
N SER A 463 -0.47 -15.56 31.05
CA SER A 463 -1.77 -14.93 31.35
C SER A 463 -2.66 -15.77 32.25
N SER A 464 -2.29 -17.04 32.49
CA SER A 464 -2.97 -17.93 33.44
C SER A 464 -2.15 -18.18 34.70
N GLY A 465 -1.08 -17.40 34.93
CA GLY A 465 -0.19 -17.56 36.08
C GLY A 465 0.81 -18.72 35.96
N HIS A 466 0.84 -19.42 34.83
CA HIS A 466 1.76 -20.54 34.55
C HIS A 466 3.04 -20.07 33.85
N GLU A 467 3.52 -18.89 34.21
CA GLU A 467 4.78 -18.38 33.71
C GLU A 467 5.96 -19.25 34.14
N ASP A 468 6.98 -19.38 33.29
CA ASP A 468 8.24 -20.04 33.63
C ASP A 468 8.88 -19.36 34.87
N PRO A 469 9.07 -20.09 35.99
CA PRO A 469 9.70 -19.56 37.19
C PRO A 469 11.09 -18.97 36.95
N ALA A 470 11.87 -19.53 36.01
CA ALA A 470 13.20 -19.03 35.68
C ALA A 470 13.11 -17.66 34.98
N ALA A 471 12.22 -17.52 34.00
CA ALA A 471 11.97 -16.24 33.33
C ALA A 471 11.46 -15.16 34.29
N LYS A 472 10.56 -15.53 35.21
CA LYS A 472 10.07 -14.62 36.27
C LYS A 472 11.19 -14.17 37.20
N ALA A 473 12.00 -15.12 37.71
CA ALA A 473 13.12 -14.82 38.59
C ALA A 473 14.16 -13.91 37.91
N GLU A 474 14.43 -14.11 36.62
CA GLU A 474 15.32 -13.24 35.84
C GLU A 474 14.76 -11.81 35.70
N ARG A 475 13.45 -11.64 35.47
CA ARG A 475 12.86 -10.29 35.44
C ARG A 475 12.88 -9.60 36.81
N ASP A 476 12.64 -10.35 37.88
CA ASP A 476 12.72 -9.83 39.25
C ASP A 476 14.17 -9.40 39.59
N LYS A 477 15.15 -10.19 39.18
CA LYS A 477 16.58 -9.85 39.29
C LYS A 477 16.89 -8.56 38.54
N ARG A 478 16.51 -8.44 37.26
CA ARG A 478 16.71 -7.21 36.47
C ARG A 478 16.05 -5.99 37.08
N ARG A 479 14.83 -6.14 37.63
CA ARG A 479 14.12 -5.07 38.33
C ARG A 479 14.91 -4.63 39.58
N LYS A 480 15.41 -5.57 40.37
CA LYS A 480 16.24 -5.27 41.54
C LYS A 480 17.52 -4.53 41.14
N GLU A 481 18.24 -5.05 40.15
CA GLU A 481 19.45 -4.41 39.62
C GLU A 481 19.18 -2.99 39.10
N PHE A 482 18.05 -2.75 38.42
CA PHE A 482 17.64 -1.42 38.00
C PHE A 482 17.43 -0.49 39.20
N LEU A 483 16.64 -0.92 40.19
CA LEU A 483 16.37 -0.12 41.39
C LEU A 483 17.65 0.19 42.18
N ASP A 484 18.57 -0.76 42.25
CA ASP A 484 19.84 -0.59 42.96
C ASP A 484 20.80 0.37 42.24
N ARG A 485 20.64 0.66 40.93
CA ARG A 485 21.42 1.69 40.21
C ARG A 485 21.06 3.12 40.60
N TYR A 486 19.88 3.34 41.21
CA TYR A 486 19.35 4.66 41.54
C TYR A 486 19.16 4.87 43.06
N LYS A 487 19.70 3.96 43.87
CA LYS A 487 19.90 4.16 45.32
C LYS A 487 21.32 4.66 45.55
#